data_AF-A0Q4Q9-F1
#
_entry.id   AF-A0Q4Q9-F1
#
_cell.length_a   1.000
_cell.length_b   1.000
_cell.length_c   1.000
_cell.angle_alpha   90.00
_cell.angle_beta   90.00
_cell.angle_gamma   90.00
#
_symmetry.space_group_name_H-M   'P 1'
#
loop_
_entity.id
_entity.type
_entity.pdbx_description
1 polymer ?
#
loop_
_entity_poly.entity_id
_entity_poly.type
_entity_poly.pdbx_seq_one_letter_code
_entity_poly.pdbx_strand_id
1 'polypeptide(L)'
;MNETTNQNPVVNFLKKFISFESFLTPSIIVFIFWLSIIGVCFSGLAAIFSGYFIAGILEIILGAIFAKVFCEILIVLFKINDSLKEIAKNTRK
;
A
#
# COMPACT_ATOMS: atom_id res chain seq x y z
N MET A 1 20.46 26.36 23.13
CA MET A 1 21.33 25.25 22.70
C MET A 1 20.42 24.06 22.60
N ASN A 2 19.89 23.61 21.47
CA ASN A 2 20.12 23.61 20.02
C ASN A 2 18.77 23.05 19.46
N GLU A 3 18.20 23.32 18.29
CA GLU A 3 18.63 23.81 17.00
C GLU A 3 17.44 24.60 16.42
N THR A 4 17.76 25.57 15.57
CA THR A 4 16.87 26.19 14.60
C THR A 4 15.82 25.20 14.06
N THR A 5 14.54 25.37 14.43
CA THR A 5 13.43 24.82 13.66
C THR A 5 13.51 25.47 12.29
N ASN A 6 14.25 24.77 11.44
CA ASN A 6 14.63 25.12 10.10
C ASN A 6 13.37 25.64 9.37
N GLN A 7 13.35 26.94 9.09
CA GLN A 7 12.34 27.63 8.29
C GLN A 7 12.45 27.21 6.80
N ASN A 8 12.78 25.94 6.48
CA ASN A 8 12.63 25.45 5.13
C ASN A 8 11.18 25.05 4.90
N PRO A 9 10.49 25.66 3.92
CA PRO A 9 9.17 25.21 3.52
C PRO A 9 9.18 23.72 3.15
N VAL A 10 10.32 23.21 2.64
CA VAL A 10 10.53 21.81 2.29
C VAL A 10 10.39 20.86 3.49
N VAL A 11 10.92 21.19 4.66
CA VAL A 11 10.91 20.29 5.82
C VAL A 11 9.50 20.19 6.42
N ASN A 12 8.78 21.30 6.50
CA ASN A 12 7.37 21.30 6.91
C ASN A 12 6.46 20.62 5.86
N PHE A 13 6.78 20.76 4.56
CA PHE A 13 6.07 20.06 3.48
C PHE A 13 6.29 18.55 3.58
N LEU A 14 7.54 18.10 3.79
CA LEU A 14 7.86 16.69 4.05
C LEU A 14 7.15 16.18 5.30
N LYS A 15 7.10 16.95 6.38
CA LYS A 15 6.39 16.57 7.61
C LYS A 15 4.87 16.45 7.40
N LYS A 16 4.28 17.27 6.53
CA LYS A 16 2.85 17.22 6.14
C LYS A 16 2.53 16.04 5.22
N PHE A 17 3.45 15.66 4.34
CA PHE A 17 3.38 14.45 3.51
C PHE A 17 3.71 13.17 4.29
N ILE A 18 4.51 13.26 5.36
CA ILE A 18 4.86 12.16 6.28
C ILE A 18 3.85 12.06 7.44
N SER A 19 2.94 13.02 7.59
CA SER A 19 1.78 12.94 8.49
C SER A 19 0.76 11.94 7.92
N PHE A 20 1.19 10.67 7.87
CA PHE A 20 0.65 9.49 7.19
C PHE A 20 -0.57 8.88 7.86
N GLU A 21 -1.26 9.65 8.69
CA GLU A 21 -2.15 9.06 9.68
C GLU A 21 -3.60 8.91 9.21
N SER A 22 -4.03 9.55 8.11
CA SER A 22 -5.45 9.53 7.71
C SER A 22 -5.71 9.51 6.20
N PHE A 23 -4.70 9.76 5.36
CA PHE A 23 -4.90 9.86 3.90
C PHE A 23 -3.86 9.15 3.04
N LEU A 24 -2.70 8.81 3.57
CA LEU A 24 -1.67 8.15 2.78
C LEU A 24 -1.89 6.64 2.65
N THR A 25 -2.52 6.02 3.63
CA THR A 25 -2.64 4.56 3.65
C THR A 25 -3.54 3.97 2.56
N PRO A 26 -4.71 4.55 2.22
CA PRO A 26 -5.51 4.06 1.09
C PRO A 26 -4.76 4.22 -0.24
N SER A 27 -4.11 5.37 -0.45
CA SER A 27 -3.42 5.70 -1.70
C SER A 27 -2.15 4.89 -1.92
N ILE A 28 -1.37 4.61 -0.87
CA ILE A 28 -0.14 3.82 -0.98
C ILE A 28 -0.44 2.35 -1.34
N ILE A 29 -1.55 1.78 -0.84
CA ILE A 29 -1.93 0.40 -1.15
C ILE A 29 -2.35 0.28 -2.62
N VAL A 30 -3.06 1.27 -3.17
CA VAL A 30 -3.41 1.28 -4.60
C VAL A 30 -2.16 1.34 -5.48
N PHE A 31 -1.13 2.08 -5.05
CA PHE A 31 0.16 2.10 -5.74
C PHE A 31 0.86 0.73 -5.71
N ILE A 32 0.89 0.07 -4.54
CA ILE A 32 1.44 -1.28 -4.38
C ILE A 32 0.65 -2.32 -5.20
N PHE A 33 -0.68 -2.19 -5.28
CA PHE A 33 -1.53 -3.06 -6.09
C PHE A 33 -1.11 -3.01 -7.56
N TRP A 34 -0.96 -1.80 -8.11
CA TRP A 34 -0.52 -1.62 -9.50
C TRP A 34 0.87 -2.22 -9.74
N LEU A 35 1.80 -2.00 -8.82
CA LEU A 35 3.14 -2.60 -8.88
C LEU A 35 3.10 -4.14 -8.81
N SER A 36 2.24 -4.70 -7.96
CA SER A 36 2.06 -6.15 -7.82
C SER A 36 1.50 -6.77 -9.09
N ILE A 37 0.52 -6.13 -9.74
CA ILE A 37 0.00 -6.60 -11.03
C ILE A 37 1.09 -6.59 -12.10
N ILE A 38 1.91 -5.54 -12.16
CA ILE A 38 3.06 -5.50 -13.08
C ILE A 38 4.01 -6.67 -12.77
N GLY A 39 4.31 -6.93 -11.48
CA GLY A 39 5.15 -8.05 -11.06
C GLY A 39 4.60 -9.42 -11.47
N VAL A 40 3.30 -9.66 -11.26
CA VAL A 40 2.62 -10.91 -11.67
C VAL A 40 2.62 -11.08 -13.19
N CYS A 41 2.40 -10.00 -13.95
CA CYS A 41 2.49 -10.05 -15.40
C CYS A 41 3.90 -10.39 -15.89
N PHE A 42 4.95 -9.79 -15.32
CA PHE A 42 6.34 -10.07 -15.71
C PHE A 42 6.80 -11.47 -15.31
N SER A 43 6.49 -11.91 -14.09
CA SER A 43 6.83 -13.26 -13.60
C SER A 43 6.13 -14.35 -14.39
N GLY A 44 4.83 -14.19 -14.65
CA GLY A 44 4.06 -15.11 -15.48
C GLY A 44 4.57 -15.19 -16.92
N LEU A 45 4.92 -14.04 -17.51
CA LEU A 45 5.50 -14.01 -18.85
C LEU A 45 6.87 -14.70 -18.88
N ALA A 46 7.74 -14.44 -17.89
CA ALA A 46 9.03 -15.11 -17.78
C ALA A 46 8.91 -16.64 -17.60
N ALA A 47 7.91 -17.10 -16.83
CA ALA A 47 7.61 -18.52 -16.65
C ALA A 47 7.18 -19.21 -17.97
N ILE A 48 6.37 -18.52 -18.78
CA ILE A 48 5.97 -19.00 -20.12
C ILE A 48 7.19 -19.11 -21.04
N PHE A 49 8.06 -18.11 -21.07
CA PHE A 49 9.30 -18.14 -21.88
C PHE A 49 10.29 -19.22 -21.41
N SER A 50 10.25 -19.60 -20.13
CA SER A 50 11.10 -20.65 -19.57
C SER A 50 10.61 -22.07 -19.86
N GLY A 51 9.52 -22.22 -20.61
CA GLY A 51 8.94 -23.52 -21.00
C GLY A 51 7.85 -24.03 -20.04
N TYR A 52 7.58 -23.33 -18.94
CA TYR A 52 6.53 -23.69 -17.99
C TYR A 52 5.20 -23.01 -18.34
N PHE A 53 4.63 -23.36 -19.49
CA PHE A 53 3.38 -22.75 -19.99
C PHE A 53 2.21 -22.89 -19.01
N ILE A 54 1.92 -24.11 -18.54
CA ILE A 54 0.80 -24.36 -17.62
C ILE A 54 0.99 -23.63 -16.29
N ALA A 55 2.22 -23.64 -15.75
CA ALA A 55 2.51 -23.02 -14.48
C ALA A 55 2.46 -21.49 -14.58
N GLY A 56 2.97 -20.90 -15.68
CA GLY A 56 2.93 -19.46 -15.91
C GLY A 56 1.49 -18.92 -16.06
N ILE A 57 0.62 -19.62 -16.79
CA ILE A 57 -0.81 -19.26 -16.84
C ILE A 57 -1.46 -19.35 -15.46
N LEU A 58 -1.18 -20.43 -14.71
CA LEU A 58 -1.75 -20.64 -13.39
C LEU A 58 -1.27 -19.56 -12.40
N GLU A 59 0.00 -19.17 -12.48
CA GLU A 59 0.62 -18.12 -11.67
C GLU A 59 0.06 -16.73 -11.97
N ILE A 60 -0.24 -16.40 -13.23
CA ILE A 60 -0.90 -15.13 -13.57
C ILE A 60 -2.30 -15.06 -12.94
N ILE A 61 -3.07 -16.14 -13.05
CA ILE A 61 -4.44 -16.19 -12.52
C ILE A 61 -4.43 -16.15 -10.99
N LEU A 62 -3.68 -17.07 -10.36
CA LEU A 62 -3.58 -17.16 -8.91
C LEU A 62 -2.92 -15.91 -8.31
N GLY A 63 -1.86 -15.41 -8.93
CA GLY A 63 -1.15 -14.21 -8.50
C GLY A 63 -2.02 -12.96 -8.58
N ALA A 64 -2.83 -12.80 -9.63
CA ALA A 64 -3.74 -11.67 -9.74
C ALA A 64 -4.87 -11.72 -8.70
N ILE A 65 -5.44 -12.91 -8.46
CA ILE A 65 -6.47 -13.12 -7.42
C ILE A 65 -5.87 -12.87 -6.03
N PHE A 66 -4.70 -13.45 -5.76
CA PHE A 66 -4.00 -13.27 -4.48
C PHE A 66 -3.67 -11.80 -4.23
N ALA A 67 -3.13 -11.09 -5.22
CA ALA A 67 -2.83 -9.66 -5.11
C ALA A 67 -4.09 -8.82 -4.79
N LYS A 68 -5.24 -9.15 -5.39
CA LYS A 68 -6.53 -8.50 -5.10
C LYS A 68 -6.96 -8.73 -3.66
N VAL A 69 -7.04 -10.00 -3.23
CA VAL A 69 -7.49 -10.36 -1.88
C VAL A 69 -6.57 -9.76 -0.81
N PHE A 70 -5.25 -9.85 -1.02
CA PHE A 70 -4.27 -9.29 -0.11
C PHE A 70 -4.42 -7.76 0.03
N CYS A 71 -4.57 -7.05 -1.09
CA CYS A 71 -4.77 -5.60 -1.06
C CYS A 71 -6.09 -5.19 -0.40
N GLU A 72 -7.18 -5.93 -0.61
CA GLU A 72 -8.46 -5.65 0.05
C GLU A 72 -8.37 -5.83 1.56
N ILE A 73 -7.71 -6.89 2.04
CA ILE A 73 -7.48 -7.12 3.47
C ILE A 73 -6.66 -5.98 4.07
N LEU A 74 -5.58 -5.55 3.40
CA LEU A 74 -4.77 -4.41 3.87
C LEU A 74 -5.62 -3.14 4.00
N ILE A 75 -6.41 -2.78 2.98
CA ILE A 75 -7.28 -1.59 3.03
C ILE A 75 -8.29 -1.68 4.18
N VAL A 76 -8.90 -2.85 4.38
CA VAL A 76 -9.86 -3.08 5.46
C VAL A 76 -9.21 -2.93 6.84
N LEU A 77 -8.02 -3.48 7.05
CA LEU A 77 -7.29 -3.35 8.31
C LEU A 77 -6.99 -1.90 8.67
N PHE A 78 -6.57 -1.10 7.68
CA PHE A 78 -6.31 0.32 7.92
C PHE A 78 -7.59 1.11 8.17
N LYS A 79 -8.69 0.79 7.48
CA LYS A 79 -10.00 1.38 7.80
C LYS A 79 -10.42 1.09 9.24
N ILE A 80 -10.21 -0.12 9.74
CA ILE A 80 -10.52 -0.49 11.13
C ILE A 80 -9.67 0.34 12.11
N ASN A 81 -8.37 0.49 11.82
CA ASN A 81 -7.48 1.31 12.64
C ASN A 81 -7.94 2.77 12.71
N ASP A 82 -8.38 3.34 11.59
CA ASP A 82 -8.89 4.72 11.54
C ASP A 82 -10.21 4.85 12.33
N SER A 83 -11.13 3.89 12.19
CA SER A 83 -12.36 3.83 13.00
C SER A 83 -12.08 3.71 14.50
N LEU A 84 -11.08 2.92 14.91
CA LEU A 84 -10.68 2.80 16.32
C LEU A 84 -10.15 4.12 16.88
N LYS A 85 -9.33 4.85 16.11
CA LYS A 85 -8.84 6.18 16.50
C LYS A 85 -10.00 7.18 16.66
N GLU A 86 -11.02 7.10 15.82
CA GLU A 86 -12.21 7.94 15.91
C GLU A 86 -13.04 7.67 17.18
N ILE A 87 -13.25 6.40 17.53
CA ILE A 87 -13.96 6.00 18.76
C ILE A 87 -13.19 6.45 20.01
N ALA A 88 -11.87 6.29 20.03
CA ALA A 88 -11.02 6.73 21.13
C ALA A 88 -11.06 8.26 21.34
N LYS A 89 -11.24 9.02 20.27
CA LYS A 89 -11.40 10.48 20.34
C LYS A 89 -12.78 10.89 20.88
N ASN A 90 -13.84 10.20 20.49
CA ASN A 90 -15.22 10.51 20.90
C ASN A 90 -15.53 10.10 22.36
N THR A 91 -14.86 9.06 22.87
CA THR A 91 -15.05 8.58 24.26
C THR A 91 -14.33 9.48 25.28
N ARG A 92 -13.36 10.28 24.86
CA ARG A 92 -12.68 11.28 25.71
C ARG A 92 -13.45 12.61 25.74
N LYS A 93 -14.75 12.53 26.01
CA LYS A 93 -15.61 13.66 26.38
C LYS A 93 -15.93 13.58 27.87
#